data_AF-A0A8T5QLR2-F1
#
_entry.id   AF-A0A8T5QLR2-F1
#
_cell.length_a   1.000
_cell.length_b   1.000
_cell.length_c   1.000
_cell.angle_alpha   90.00
_cell.angle_beta   90.00
_cell.angle_gamma   90.00
#
_symmetry.space_group_name_H-M   'P 1'
#
loop_
_entity.id
_entity.type
_entity.pdbx_description
1 polymer ?
#
loop_
_entity_poly.entity_id
_entity_poly.type
_entity_poly.pdbx_seq_one_letter_code
_entity_poly.pdbx_strand_id
1 'polypeptide(L)'
;MPKKKKPAVGFYDLTGCNGCLLSFLFNEDEVLDIAQHVDIKTFRLIKDVKDEKKFDIVFMEGLVASNNDLEVLKSVRSKTDVLVALGACACTGCVPAYRNFIDTSKYSALVYDRIKELRDLPATPISEHVAVDYYIPGCPPDKKQILTFIKDILLGKNPYDYDKPVCFECRLNENRCLLDDGKMCLGPMTRGGCNSICTNGGLECWGCRGPTPDANTQLMAKLLEEKGFAKDHIRQRMRTFAGLMIEKPPKQKVVKPKPVRKKEKAKKKKVKKKPKPKKKKAKAKKVKKKPKKKLKKKAKKKVKKKPKKKKKKVAKKKTKSKKSIKKRASPKKKLKKGKAAKKKGAKAKKVKVKKKKAGSKKKVKKQKKAKKSKSLFKLRFKKK
;
A
#
# COMPACT_ATOMS: atom_id res chain seq x y z
N MET A 1 -20.37 -27.90 -21.02
CA MET A 1 -19.72 -26.64 -21.46
C MET A 1 -18.22 -26.85 -21.39
N PRO A 2 -17.43 -26.54 -22.44
CA PRO A 2 -15.98 -26.67 -22.36
C PRO A 2 -15.47 -25.78 -21.22
N LYS A 3 -14.71 -26.37 -20.27
CA LYS A 3 -14.11 -25.63 -19.15
C LYS A 3 -13.22 -24.53 -19.73
N LYS A 4 -13.57 -23.28 -19.46
CA LYS A 4 -12.78 -22.12 -19.89
C LYS A 4 -11.37 -22.28 -19.30
N LYS A 5 -10.33 -22.29 -20.14
CA LYS A 5 -8.94 -22.42 -19.69
C LYS A 5 -8.64 -21.27 -18.72
N LYS A 6 -8.21 -21.61 -17.50
CA LYS A 6 -7.81 -20.62 -16.49
C LYS A 6 -6.54 -19.90 -16.97
N PRO A 7 -6.41 -18.58 -16.77
CA PRO A 7 -5.17 -17.88 -17.09
C PRO A 7 -4.01 -18.40 -16.25
N ALA A 8 -2.86 -18.63 -16.88
CA ALA A 8 -1.61 -19.01 -16.24
C ALA A 8 -0.98 -17.79 -15.56
N VAL A 9 -0.85 -17.83 -14.24
CA VAL A 9 -0.35 -16.72 -13.41
C VAL A 9 0.93 -17.11 -12.69
N GLY A 10 1.94 -16.23 -12.74
CA GLY A 10 3.20 -16.37 -12.01
C GLY A 10 3.38 -15.27 -10.97
N PHE A 11 3.93 -15.64 -9.81
CA PHE A 11 4.41 -14.71 -8.79
C PHE A 11 5.91 -14.94 -8.61
N TYR A 12 6.70 -13.91 -8.90
CA TYR A 12 8.16 -13.91 -8.81
C TYR A 12 8.63 -12.82 -7.87
N ASP A 13 9.75 -13.07 -7.19
CA ASP A 13 10.46 -12.12 -6.35
C ASP A 13 11.91 -11.95 -6.83
N LEU A 14 12.38 -10.71 -6.81
CA LEU A 14 13.79 -10.33 -6.94
C LEU A 14 14.30 -9.83 -5.58
N THR A 15 15.31 -8.95 -5.57
CA THR A 15 15.75 -8.25 -4.35
C THR A 15 14.61 -7.44 -3.72
N GLY A 16 14.17 -7.87 -2.54
CA GLY A 16 13.04 -7.31 -1.80
C GLY A 16 12.86 -7.96 -0.42
N CYS A 17 11.74 -7.68 0.25
CA CYS A 17 11.43 -8.24 1.57
C CYS A 17 10.32 -9.30 1.56
N ASN A 18 9.78 -9.64 0.37
CA ASN A 18 8.63 -10.51 0.15
C ASN A 18 7.33 -10.04 0.83
N GLY A 19 7.29 -8.78 1.27
CA GLY A 19 6.13 -8.21 1.93
C GLY A 19 4.92 -8.13 1.01
N CYS A 20 5.11 -7.99 -0.30
CA CYS A 20 3.99 -7.90 -1.25
C CYS A 20 3.38 -9.28 -1.53
N LEU A 21 4.21 -10.30 -1.69
CA LEU A 21 3.79 -11.70 -1.80
C LEU A 21 3.09 -12.17 -0.51
N LEU A 22 3.61 -11.80 0.66
CA LEU A 22 2.96 -12.08 1.95
C LEU A 22 1.60 -11.35 2.08
N SER A 23 1.50 -10.10 1.61
CA SER A 23 0.23 -9.35 1.59
C SER A 23 -0.84 -10.04 0.73
N PHE A 24 -0.43 -10.69 -0.37
CA PHE A 24 -1.32 -11.55 -1.15
C PHE A 24 -1.74 -12.81 -0.35
N LEU A 25 -0.78 -13.49 0.30
CA LEU A 25 -1.03 -14.73 1.03
C LEU A 25 -1.96 -14.55 2.24
N PHE A 26 -1.88 -13.42 2.97
CA PHE A 26 -2.77 -13.11 4.11
C PHE A 26 -4.25 -12.85 3.74
N ASN A 27 -4.68 -13.19 2.52
CA ASN A 27 -6.07 -13.25 2.11
C ASN A 27 -6.55 -14.70 2.03
N GLU A 28 -6.40 -15.48 3.11
CA GLU A 28 -6.60 -16.94 3.08
C GLU A 28 -7.89 -17.37 2.37
N ASP A 29 -9.04 -16.78 2.74
CA ASP A 29 -10.34 -17.08 2.12
C ASP A 29 -10.38 -16.67 0.64
N GLU A 30 -9.89 -15.47 0.30
CA GLU A 30 -9.99 -14.93 -1.06
C GLU A 30 -8.93 -15.47 -2.03
N VAL A 31 -7.78 -15.96 -1.55
CA VAL A 31 -6.76 -16.61 -2.38
C VAL A 31 -7.30 -17.92 -2.94
N LEU A 32 -8.05 -18.68 -2.13
CA LEU A 32 -8.69 -19.92 -2.59
C LEU A 32 -9.70 -19.65 -3.71
N ASP A 33 -10.51 -18.60 -3.57
CA ASP A 33 -11.43 -18.15 -4.62
C ASP A 33 -10.68 -17.76 -5.90
N ILE A 34 -9.55 -17.06 -5.78
CA ILE A 34 -8.73 -16.70 -6.94
C ILE A 34 -8.15 -17.94 -7.61
N ALA A 35 -7.66 -18.93 -6.85
CA ALA A 35 -7.14 -20.19 -7.39
C ALA A 35 -8.21 -21.00 -8.16
N GLN A 36 -9.50 -20.76 -7.90
CA GLN A 36 -10.58 -21.32 -8.73
C GLN A 36 -10.67 -20.67 -10.11
N HIS A 37 -10.16 -19.45 -10.28
CA HIS A 37 -10.26 -18.68 -11.52
C HIS A 37 -8.94 -18.51 -12.28
N VAL A 38 -7.80 -18.68 -11.63
CA VAL A 38 -6.47 -18.65 -12.23
C VAL A 38 -5.71 -19.94 -11.97
N ASP A 39 -4.81 -20.28 -12.88
CA ASP A 39 -3.85 -21.37 -12.69
C ASP A 39 -2.53 -20.77 -12.22
N ILE A 40 -2.30 -20.77 -10.90
CA ILE A 40 -1.05 -20.28 -10.31
C ILE A 40 0.04 -21.29 -10.66
N LYS A 41 0.92 -20.94 -11.59
CA LYS A 41 1.99 -21.80 -12.11
C LYS A 41 3.26 -21.76 -11.25
N THR A 42 3.59 -20.59 -10.74
CA THR A 42 4.78 -20.34 -9.91
C THR A 42 4.41 -19.40 -8.76
N PHE A 43 4.74 -19.80 -7.53
CA PHE A 43 4.62 -18.97 -6.33
C PHE A 43 5.48 -19.57 -5.21
N ARG A 44 6.70 -19.08 -5.02
CA ARG A 44 7.70 -19.65 -4.10
C ARG A 44 7.23 -19.86 -2.64
N LEU A 45 6.34 -19.02 -2.12
CA LEU A 45 5.79 -19.16 -0.76
C LEU A 45 4.65 -20.20 -0.61
N ILE A 46 4.10 -20.70 -1.72
CA ILE A 46 2.97 -21.64 -1.72
C ILE A 46 3.37 -23.00 -2.31
N LYS A 47 4.19 -22.99 -3.35
CA LYS A 47 4.62 -24.19 -4.07
C LYS A 47 5.94 -23.96 -4.82
N ASP A 48 6.57 -25.05 -5.21
CA ASP A 48 7.81 -24.99 -5.99
C ASP A 48 7.65 -24.22 -7.31
N VAL A 49 8.73 -23.55 -7.68
CA VAL A 49 8.87 -22.83 -8.94
C VAL A 49 8.99 -23.86 -10.07
N LYS A 50 7.97 -23.91 -10.94
CA LYS A 50 8.06 -24.70 -12.18
C LYS A 50 8.49 -23.80 -13.31
N ASP A 51 9.40 -24.26 -14.16
CA ASP A 51 9.74 -23.55 -15.38
C ASP A 51 8.59 -23.72 -16.39
N GLU A 52 7.66 -22.77 -16.35
CA GLU A 52 6.53 -22.74 -17.26
C GLU A 52 6.93 -22.08 -18.57
N LYS A 53 6.48 -22.64 -19.70
CA LYS A 53 6.86 -22.12 -21.02
C LYS A 53 6.29 -20.72 -21.28
N LYS A 54 5.10 -20.43 -20.73
CA LYS A 54 4.40 -19.17 -20.96
C LYS A 54 3.45 -18.80 -19.82
N PHE A 55 3.44 -17.52 -19.46
CA PHE A 55 2.51 -16.92 -18.51
C PHE A 55 1.59 -15.91 -19.20
N ASP A 56 0.30 -15.95 -18.85
CA ASP A 56 -0.66 -14.90 -19.25
C ASP A 56 -0.42 -13.63 -18.43
N ILE A 57 -0.13 -13.78 -17.12
CA ILE A 57 0.13 -12.67 -16.20
C ILE A 57 1.25 -13.04 -15.24
N VAL A 58 2.22 -12.15 -15.03
CA VAL A 58 3.21 -12.27 -13.96
C VAL A 58 3.17 -11.05 -13.05
N PHE A 59 3.12 -11.31 -11.75
CA PHE A 59 3.36 -10.34 -10.69
C PHE A 59 4.82 -10.44 -10.25
N MET A 60 5.56 -9.34 -10.42
CA MET A 60 6.97 -9.25 -10.06
C MET A 60 7.14 -8.34 -8.85
N GLU A 61 7.53 -8.90 -7.71
CA GLU A 61 7.97 -8.16 -6.53
C GLU A 61 9.48 -7.91 -6.57
N GLY A 62 9.92 -6.80 -5.97
CA GLY A 62 11.34 -6.51 -5.79
C GLY A 62 11.92 -5.68 -6.93
N LEU A 63 13.22 -5.45 -6.86
CA LEU A 63 13.96 -4.61 -7.79
C LEU A 63 15.22 -5.33 -8.27
N VAL A 64 15.87 -4.80 -9.31
CA VAL A 64 17.12 -5.36 -9.83
C VAL A 64 18.29 -4.78 -9.04
N ALA A 65 19.00 -5.64 -8.32
CA ALA A 65 20.17 -5.29 -7.51
C ALA A 65 21.41 -6.13 -7.84
N SER A 66 21.26 -7.18 -8.66
CA SER A 66 22.32 -8.10 -9.06
C SER A 66 22.14 -8.58 -10.50
N ASN A 67 23.18 -9.16 -11.09
CA ASN A 67 23.08 -9.78 -12.42
C ASN A 67 22.06 -10.92 -12.45
N ASN A 68 21.97 -11.71 -11.38
CA ASN A 68 20.95 -12.76 -11.25
C ASN A 68 19.53 -12.19 -11.29
N ASP A 69 19.27 -11.08 -10.60
CA ASP A 69 17.96 -10.42 -10.68
C ASP A 69 17.62 -9.99 -12.12
N LEU A 70 18.61 -9.46 -12.84
CA LEU A 70 18.45 -9.01 -14.22
C LEU A 70 18.16 -10.18 -15.17
N GLU A 71 18.88 -11.30 -15.02
CA GLU A 71 18.69 -12.52 -15.79
C GLU A 71 17.30 -13.12 -15.55
N VAL A 72 16.89 -13.23 -14.28
CA VAL A 72 15.54 -13.70 -13.91
C VAL A 72 14.48 -12.78 -14.50
N LEU A 73 14.61 -11.46 -14.36
CA LEU A 73 13.64 -10.50 -14.89
C LEU A 73 13.50 -10.59 -16.42
N LYS A 74 14.62 -10.67 -17.15
CA LYS A 74 14.61 -10.81 -18.62
C LYS A 74 14.02 -12.14 -19.07
N SER A 75 14.38 -13.23 -18.40
CA SER A 75 13.84 -14.58 -18.67
C SER A 75 12.34 -14.66 -18.42
N VAL A 76 11.87 -14.10 -17.30
CA VAL A 76 10.44 -14.04 -16.98
C VAL A 76 9.70 -13.15 -17.98
N ARG A 77 10.25 -11.98 -18.34
CA ARG A 77 9.59 -11.09 -19.30
C ARG A 77 9.43 -11.73 -20.68
N SER A 78 10.41 -12.48 -21.18
CA SER A 78 10.32 -13.11 -22.51
C SER A 78 9.19 -14.14 -22.63
N LYS A 79 8.79 -14.74 -21.50
CA LYS A 79 7.72 -15.74 -21.41
C LYS A 79 6.36 -15.18 -20.94
N THR A 80 6.22 -13.85 -20.81
CA THR A 80 5.06 -13.21 -20.15
C THR A 80 4.29 -12.27 -21.07
N ASP A 81 2.97 -12.49 -21.21
CA ASP A 81 2.09 -11.58 -21.97
C ASP A 81 1.82 -10.25 -21.23
N VAL A 82 1.58 -10.31 -19.90
CA VAL A 82 1.33 -9.14 -19.03
C VAL A 82 2.22 -9.17 -17.80
N LEU A 83 3.15 -8.21 -17.68
CA LEU A 83 4.02 -8.05 -16.52
C LEU A 83 3.51 -6.92 -15.61
N VAL A 84 3.31 -7.25 -14.34
CA VAL A 84 2.80 -6.34 -13.31
C VAL A 84 3.91 -6.08 -12.29
N ALA A 85 4.31 -4.82 -12.12
CA ALA A 85 5.16 -4.40 -11.02
C ALA A 85 4.35 -4.41 -9.72
N LEU A 86 4.65 -5.36 -8.83
CA LEU A 86 3.97 -5.54 -7.56
C LEU A 86 4.77 -4.88 -6.43
N GLY A 87 4.23 -3.77 -5.93
CA GLY A 87 4.78 -3.04 -4.78
C GLY A 87 5.83 -1.99 -5.13
N ALA A 88 6.18 -1.19 -4.13
CA ALA A 88 7.03 -0.02 -4.26
C ALA A 88 8.45 -0.36 -4.71
N CYS A 89 9.00 -1.53 -4.35
CA CYS A 89 10.32 -1.93 -4.84
C CYS A 89 10.33 -2.04 -6.36
N ALA A 90 9.36 -2.79 -6.93
CA ALA A 90 9.23 -2.96 -8.37
C ALA A 90 8.84 -1.66 -9.09
N CYS A 91 8.00 -0.84 -8.46
CA CYS A 91 7.49 0.39 -9.07
C CYS A 91 8.48 1.56 -9.02
N THR A 92 9.16 1.76 -7.89
CA THR A 92 9.89 3.01 -7.58
C THR A 92 11.25 2.79 -6.95
N GLY A 93 11.68 1.55 -6.76
CA GLY A 93 12.96 1.18 -6.14
C GLY A 93 12.90 1.11 -4.61
N CYS A 94 11.99 1.84 -3.95
CA CYS A 94 11.75 1.72 -2.51
C CYS A 94 13.03 1.88 -1.66
N VAL A 95 13.02 1.28 -0.47
CA VAL A 95 14.11 1.32 0.52
C VAL A 95 15.42 0.75 -0.02
N PRO A 96 15.49 -0.38 -0.76
CA PRO A 96 16.79 -0.90 -1.18
C PRO A 96 17.48 -0.02 -2.23
N ALA A 97 16.73 0.76 -3.03
CA ALA A 97 17.31 1.76 -3.94
C ALA A 97 18.01 2.92 -3.19
N TYR A 98 17.77 3.08 -1.89
CA TYR A 98 18.44 4.09 -1.08
C TYR A 98 19.98 3.94 -1.07
N ARG A 99 20.49 2.72 -1.27
CA ARG A 99 21.93 2.46 -1.36
C ARG A 99 22.62 3.21 -2.50
N ASN A 100 21.89 3.58 -3.54
CA ASN A 100 22.43 4.34 -4.67
C ASN A 100 22.82 5.79 -4.30
N PHE A 101 22.40 6.26 -3.12
CA PHE A 101 22.71 7.60 -2.62
C PHE A 101 23.76 7.59 -1.51
N ILE A 102 24.36 6.43 -1.22
CA ILE A 102 25.37 6.24 -0.20
C ILE A 102 26.61 5.62 -0.86
N ASP A 103 27.77 5.91 -0.29
CA ASP A 103 29.04 5.28 -0.67
C ASP A 103 29.03 3.77 -0.35
N THR A 104 29.19 2.97 -1.40
CA THR A 104 29.18 1.50 -1.32
C THR A 104 30.26 0.93 -0.42
N SER A 105 31.45 1.53 -0.44
CA SER A 105 32.59 1.06 0.35
C SER A 105 32.29 1.17 1.86
N LYS A 106 31.66 2.28 2.27
CA LYS A 106 31.34 2.56 3.67
C LYS A 106 30.30 1.60 4.23
N TYR A 107 29.21 1.33 3.51
CA TYR A 107 28.21 0.40 4.03
C TYR A 107 28.71 -1.04 4.02
N SER A 108 29.49 -1.42 3.01
CA SER A 108 29.95 -2.80 2.87
C SER A 108 30.90 -3.18 4.01
N ALA A 109 31.76 -2.25 4.44
CA ALA A 109 32.62 -2.43 5.61
C ALA A 109 31.86 -2.54 6.95
N LEU A 110 30.57 -2.14 7.01
CA LEU A 110 29.74 -2.36 8.21
C LEU A 110 29.16 -3.78 8.28
N VAL A 111 29.07 -4.47 7.13
CA VAL A 111 28.40 -5.78 7.00
C VAL A 111 29.43 -6.91 6.85
N TYR A 112 30.52 -6.65 6.13
CA TYR A 112 31.51 -7.64 5.77
C TYR A 112 32.89 -7.25 6.32
N ASP A 113 33.55 -8.18 7.01
CA ASP A 113 34.93 -8.01 7.47
C ASP A 113 35.93 -8.00 6.31
N ARG A 114 35.64 -8.75 5.23
CA ARG A 114 36.41 -8.77 3.98
C ARG A 114 35.47 -8.96 2.80
N ILE A 115 35.56 -8.07 1.82
CA ILE A 115 34.79 -8.14 0.58
C ILE A 115 35.66 -8.86 -0.45
N LYS A 116 35.26 -10.05 -0.89
CA LYS A 116 35.91 -10.74 -2.02
C LYS A 116 35.30 -10.31 -3.36
N GLU A 117 33.97 -10.30 -3.46
CA GLU A 117 33.23 -9.79 -4.63
C GLU A 117 31.85 -9.31 -4.17
N LEU A 118 31.52 -8.04 -4.38
CA LEU A 118 30.13 -7.55 -4.35
C LEU A 118 29.62 -7.55 -5.78
N ARG A 119 28.72 -8.47 -6.12
CA ARG A 119 28.05 -8.53 -7.44
C ARG A 119 26.84 -7.60 -7.47
N ASP A 120 27.01 -6.42 -6.89
CA ASP A 120 25.97 -5.40 -6.75
C ASP A 120 25.87 -4.57 -8.02
N LEU A 121 24.72 -4.63 -8.69
CA LEU A 121 24.31 -3.62 -9.65
C LEU A 121 23.67 -2.44 -8.92
N PRO A 122 23.62 -1.23 -9.48
CA PRO A 122 22.76 -0.18 -8.95
C PRO A 122 21.32 -0.67 -8.76
N ALA A 123 20.76 -0.47 -7.56
CA ALA A 123 19.44 -0.98 -7.21
C ALA A 123 18.35 -0.18 -7.92
N THR A 124 17.71 -0.74 -8.94
CA THR A 124 16.82 0.00 -9.86
C THR A 124 15.46 -0.70 -10.04
N PRO A 125 14.35 0.04 -10.23
CA PRO A 125 13.03 -0.53 -10.49
C PRO A 125 13.04 -1.38 -11.77
N ILE A 126 12.14 -2.36 -11.85
CA ILE A 126 12.11 -3.31 -12.97
C ILE A 126 11.83 -2.62 -14.33
N SER A 127 11.17 -1.46 -14.30
CA SER A 127 10.86 -0.68 -15.51
C SER A 127 12.08 -0.04 -16.19
N GLU A 128 13.23 0.01 -15.52
CA GLU A 128 14.48 0.44 -16.17
C GLU A 128 15.06 -0.64 -17.09
N HIS A 129 14.67 -1.90 -16.89
CA HIS A 129 15.27 -3.06 -17.57
C HIS A 129 14.35 -3.69 -18.60
N VAL A 130 13.04 -3.68 -18.34
CA VAL A 130 12.03 -4.31 -19.20
C VAL A 130 10.75 -3.47 -19.25
N ALA A 131 9.96 -3.63 -20.32
CA ALA A 131 8.65 -3.01 -20.41
C ALA A 131 7.68 -3.63 -19.40
N VAL A 132 7.09 -2.79 -18.54
CA VAL A 132 6.08 -3.17 -17.55
C VAL A 132 4.70 -2.74 -18.05
N ASP A 133 3.70 -3.60 -17.92
CA ASP A 133 2.34 -3.35 -18.43
C ASP A 133 1.45 -2.66 -17.37
N TYR A 134 1.61 -3.00 -16.08
CA TYR A 134 0.83 -2.42 -14.98
C TYR A 134 1.65 -2.24 -13.71
N TYR A 135 1.19 -1.34 -12.84
CA TYR A 135 1.85 -1.01 -11.57
C TYR A 135 0.85 -1.10 -10.41
N ILE A 136 1.26 -1.76 -9.33
CA ILE A 136 0.51 -1.80 -8.06
C ILE A 136 1.39 -1.17 -6.97
N PRO A 137 1.30 0.14 -6.72
CA PRO A 137 2.15 0.82 -5.74
C PRO A 137 1.79 0.45 -4.29
N GLY A 138 2.80 0.47 -3.41
CA GLY A 138 2.65 0.25 -1.96
C GLY A 138 3.77 -0.58 -1.35
N CYS A 139 4.06 -0.37 -0.07
CA CYS A 139 5.13 -1.08 0.65
C CYS A 139 4.60 -1.71 1.96
N PRO A 140 3.86 -2.83 1.89
CA PRO A 140 3.32 -3.45 0.68
C PRO A 140 1.99 -2.80 0.23
N PRO A 141 1.49 -3.12 -0.98
CA PRO A 141 0.12 -2.78 -1.36
C PRO A 141 -0.89 -3.52 -0.49
N ASP A 142 -2.06 -2.90 -0.29
CA ASP A 142 -3.10 -3.51 0.54
C ASP A 142 -3.67 -4.76 -0.15
N LYS A 143 -4.02 -5.72 0.68
CA LYS A 143 -4.49 -7.03 0.28
C LYS A 143 -5.71 -6.96 -0.64
N LYS A 144 -6.66 -6.06 -0.37
CA LYS A 144 -7.84 -5.83 -1.22
C LYS A 144 -7.49 -5.19 -2.55
N GLN A 145 -6.43 -4.38 -2.61
CA GLN A 145 -5.97 -3.77 -3.86
C GLN A 145 -5.45 -4.83 -4.82
N ILE A 146 -4.64 -5.76 -4.33
CA ILE A 146 -4.12 -6.87 -5.14
C ILE A 146 -5.28 -7.72 -5.66
N LEU A 147 -6.25 -8.09 -4.80
CA LEU A 147 -7.42 -8.86 -5.20
C LEU A 147 -8.30 -8.12 -6.22
N THR A 148 -8.52 -6.82 -6.01
CA THR A 148 -9.34 -6.00 -6.92
C THR A 148 -8.66 -5.89 -8.28
N PHE A 149 -7.35 -5.67 -8.30
CA PHE A 149 -6.55 -5.65 -9.52
C PHE A 149 -6.66 -6.96 -10.30
N ILE A 150 -6.49 -8.11 -9.63
CA ILE A 150 -6.64 -9.43 -10.26
C ILE A 150 -8.06 -9.59 -10.83
N LYS A 151 -9.10 -9.24 -10.05
CA LYS A 151 -10.50 -9.29 -10.50
C LYS A 151 -10.74 -8.43 -11.73
N ASP A 152 -10.24 -7.19 -11.75
CA ASP A 152 -10.40 -6.27 -12.88
C ASP A 152 -9.75 -6.83 -14.14
N ILE A 153 -8.52 -7.34 -14.04
CA ILE A 153 -7.84 -7.98 -15.17
C ILE A 153 -8.61 -9.20 -15.69
N LEU A 154 -9.09 -10.08 -14.80
CA LEU A 154 -9.84 -11.29 -15.20
C LEU A 154 -11.17 -10.97 -15.88
N LEU A 155 -11.79 -9.85 -15.49
CA LEU A 155 -13.01 -9.32 -16.09
C LEU A 155 -12.76 -8.49 -17.35
N GLY A 156 -11.49 -8.22 -17.70
CA GLY A 156 -11.12 -7.38 -18.84
C GLY A 156 -11.45 -5.89 -18.62
N LYS A 157 -11.50 -5.44 -17.37
CA LYS A 157 -11.59 -4.04 -16.98
C LYS A 157 -10.19 -3.45 -16.88
N ASN A 158 -10.07 -2.15 -17.11
CA ASN A 158 -8.84 -1.44 -16.77
C ASN A 158 -8.74 -1.37 -15.24
N PRO A 159 -7.61 -1.79 -14.66
CA PRO A 159 -7.36 -1.64 -13.23
C PRO A 159 -7.39 -0.16 -12.79
N TYR A 160 -7.62 0.06 -11.50
CA TYR A 160 -7.69 1.39 -10.92
C TYR A 160 -6.32 2.11 -10.92
N ASP A 161 -6.31 3.33 -11.43
CA ASP A 161 -5.13 4.21 -11.42
C ASP A 161 -5.03 4.98 -10.09
N TYR A 162 -3.87 4.88 -9.44
CA TYR A 162 -3.62 5.49 -8.12
C TYR A 162 -3.05 6.92 -8.22
N ASP A 163 -3.59 7.73 -9.13
CA ASP A 163 -3.03 9.04 -9.45
C ASP A 163 -3.40 10.13 -8.45
N LYS A 164 -4.49 9.94 -7.69
CA LYS A 164 -4.87 10.88 -6.63
C LYS A 164 -3.89 10.80 -5.47
N PRO A 165 -3.52 11.93 -4.85
CA PRO A 165 -2.62 11.91 -3.71
C PRO A 165 -3.29 11.35 -2.44
N VAL A 166 -2.49 10.88 -1.48
CA VAL A 166 -2.98 10.44 -0.15
C VAL A 166 -3.79 11.53 0.54
N CYS A 167 -3.48 12.81 0.28
CA CYS A 167 -4.26 13.94 0.79
C CYS A 167 -5.75 13.88 0.42
N PHE A 168 -6.11 13.34 -0.74
CA PHE A 168 -7.51 13.18 -1.15
C PHE A 168 -8.27 12.27 -0.16
N GLU A 169 -7.73 11.09 0.11
CA GLU A 169 -8.30 10.12 1.06
C GLU A 169 -8.23 10.63 2.51
N CYS A 170 -7.13 11.29 2.87
CA CYS A 170 -6.92 11.86 4.18
C CYS A 170 -8.00 12.89 4.56
N ARG A 171 -8.39 13.74 3.58
CA ARG A 171 -9.47 14.73 3.74
C ARG A 171 -10.85 14.08 3.78
N LEU A 172 -11.08 13.04 2.98
CA LEU A 172 -12.33 12.25 3.03
C LEU A 172 -12.53 11.56 4.38
N ASN A 173 -11.43 11.18 5.04
CA ASN A 173 -11.43 10.62 6.39
C ASN A 173 -11.45 11.68 7.50
N GLU A 174 -11.63 12.96 7.17
CA GLU A 174 -11.74 14.09 8.12
C GLU A 174 -10.53 14.24 9.06
N ASN A 175 -9.34 13.79 8.62
CA ASN A 175 -8.13 13.92 9.43
C ASN A 175 -7.68 15.38 9.52
N ARG A 176 -7.16 15.77 10.69
CA ARG A 176 -6.43 17.04 10.84
C ARG A 176 -5.15 16.99 10.01
N CYS A 177 -4.85 18.10 9.35
CA CYS A 177 -3.63 18.23 8.56
C CYS A 177 -2.39 18.13 9.46
N LEU A 178 -1.60 17.07 9.28
CA LEU A 178 -0.38 16.86 10.06
C LEU A 178 0.74 17.85 9.67
N LEU A 179 0.69 18.45 8.48
CA LEU A 179 1.60 19.54 8.12
C LEU A 179 1.30 20.80 8.96
N ASP A 180 0.06 21.02 9.35
CA ASP A 180 -0.34 22.15 10.22
C ASP A 180 0.01 21.85 11.69
N ASP A 181 0.08 20.57 12.05
CA ASP A 181 0.62 20.10 13.33
C ASP A 181 2.16 20.19 13.41
N GLY A 182 2.83 20.69 12.36
CA GLY A 182 4.29 20.75 12.28
C GLY A 182 4.96 19.38 12.10
N LYS A 183 4.26 18.38 11.57
CA LYS A 183 4.83 17.06 11.24
C LYS A 183 5.14 16.94 9.75
N MET A 184 6.23 16.23 9.45
CA MET A 184 6.77 16.07 8.09
C MET A 184 6.00 15.03 7.25
N CYS A 185 4.89 15.45 6.65
CA CYS A 185 3.99 14.56 5.91
C CYS A 185 4.18 14.68 4.38
N LEU A 186 4.50 13.58 3.71
CA LEU A 186 4.63 13.51 2.24
C LEU A 186 3.30 13.21 1.52
N GLY A 187 2.17 13.24 2.24
CA GLY A 187 0.84 12.92 1.71
C GLY A 187 0.43 13.70 0.46
N PRO A 188 0.75 15.00 0.31
CA PRO A 188 0.35 15.79 -0.86
C PRO A 188 0.92 15.31 -2.18
N MET A 189 2.13 14.73 -2.15
CA MET A 189 2.83 14.27 -3.34
C MET A 189 2.71 12.76 -3.57
N THR A 190 2.19 11.99 -2.61
CA THR A 190 2.27 10.52 -2.64
C THR A 190 1.01 9.90 -3.22
N ARG A 191 1.13 8.91 -4.11
CA ARG A 191 0.00 8.14 -4.66
C ARG A 191 -0.91 7.57 -3.57
N GLY A 192 -2.20 7.77 -3.72
CA GLY A 192 -3.25 7.26 -2.84
C GLY A 192 -3.51 5.77 -3.03
N GLY A 193 -4.52 5.27 -2.34
CA GLY A 193 -5.01 3.89 -2.36
C GLY A 193 -4.85 3.17 -1.02
N CYS A 194 -4.01 3.67 -0.12
CA CYS A 194 -3.84 3.09 1.22
C CYS A 194 -4.91 3.53 2.22
N ASN A 195 -5.96 4.23 1.76
CA ASN A 195 -6.98 4.85 2.58
C ASN A 195 -6.40 5.74 3.69
N SER A 196 -5.27 6.39 3.39
CA SER A 196 -4.55 7.25 4.33
C SER A 196 -4.29 6.61 5.71
N ILE A 197 -3.98 5.30 5.75
CA ILE A 197 -3.89 4.50 6.99
C ILE A 197 -2.99 5.10 8.07
N CYS A 198 -1.84 5.67 7.68
CA CYS A 198 -0.92 6.30 8.63
C CYS A 198 -1.55 7.54 9.28
N THR A 199 -2.15 8.41 8.47
CA THR A 199 -2.72 9.68 8.96
C THR A 199 -3.99 9.46 9.76
N ASN A 200 -4.78 8.41 9.44
CA ASN A 200 -5.88 7.95 10.29
C ASN A 200 -5.40 7.56 11.70
N GLY A 201 -4.16 7.08 11.82
CA GLY A 201 -3.49 6.79 13.09
C GLY A 201 -2.76 7.98 13.72
N GLY A 202 -2.81 9.17 13.11
CA GLY A 202 -2.10 10.37 13.57
C GLY A 202 -0.60 10.39 13.24
N LEU A 203 -0.13 9.45 12.42
CA LEU A 203 1.24 9.39 11.90
C LEU A 203 1.30 10.01 10.51
N GLU A 204 2.39 10.71 10.24
CA GLU A 204 2.60 11.37 8.96
C GLU A 204 2.84 10.37 7.82
N CYS A 205 2.54 10.77 6.57
CA CYS A 205 2.81 9.93 5.41
C CYS A 205 4.30 9.94 5.08
N TRP A 206 4.87 8.75 4.86
CA TRP A 206 6.28 8.54 4.52
C TRP A 206 6.57 8.45 3.03
N GLY A 207 5.55 8.51 2.16
CA GLY A 207 5.76 8.44 0.71
C GLY A 207 5.94 7.03 0.13
N CYS A 208 5.54 5.98 0.85
CA CYS A 208 5.82 4.59 0.47
C CYS A 208 5.17 4.12 -0.84
N ARG A 209 4.23 4.89 -1.42
CA ARG A 209 3.55 4.59 -2.68
C ARG A 209 4.15 5.34 -3.88
N GLY A 210 5.20 6.12 -3.65
CA GLY A 210 5.83 6.95 -4.68
C GLY A 210 5.03 8.21 -5.06
N PRO A 211 5.65 9.12 -5.83
CA PRO A 211 5.07 10.42 -6.16
C PRO A 211 3.95 10.33 -7.21
N THR A 212 2.83 11.03 -7.09
CA THR A 212 1.80 11.10 -8.15
C THR A 212 2.38 11.59 -9.49
N PRO A 213 1.75 11.30 -10.64
CA PRO A 213 2.27 11.74 -11.94
C PRO A 213 2.47 13.26 -12.05
N ASP A 214 1.67 14.04 -11.34
CA ASP A 214 1.66 15.51 -11.29
C ASP A 214 2.38 16.08 -10.05
N ALA A 215 3.09 15.24 -9.28
CA ALA A 215 3.72 15.66 -8.04
C ALA A 215 4.83 16.70 -8.27
N ASN A 216 4.66 17.89 -7.71
CA ASN A 216 5.71 18.91 -7.66
C ASN A 216 6.62 18.68 -6.45
N THR A 217 7.67 17.89 -6.66
CA THR A 217 8.61 17.49 -5.60
C THR A 217 9.47 18.64 -5.10
N GLN A 218 9.82 19.60 -5.98
CA GLN A 218 10.62 20.77 -5.63
C GLN A 218 9.84 21.71 -4.70
N LEU A 219 8.58 22.00 -5.04
CA LEU A 219 7.70 22.81 -4.20
C LEU A 219 7.42 22.14 -2.86
N MET A 220 7.24 20.81 -2.85
CA MET A 220 7.08 20.06 -1.62
C MET A 220 8.31 20.19 -0.71
N ALA A 221 9.52 20.09 -1.26
CA ALA A 221 10.75 20.29 -0.50
C ALA A 221 10.83 21.71 0.08
N LYS A 222 10.56 22.75 -0.74
CA LYS A 222 10.54 24.14 -0.29
C LYS A 222 9.53 24.39 0.85
N LEU A 223 8.32 23.84 0.73
CA LEU A 223 7.29 23.93 1.78
C LEU A 223 7.74 23.28 3.10
N LEU A 224 8.49 22.18 3.03
CA LEU A 224 9.05 21.54 4.23
C LEU A 224 10.18 22.38 4.85
N GLU A 225 11.01 23.04 4.03
CA GLU A 225 12.03 23.99 4.52
C GLU A 225 11.38 25.18 5.24
N GLU A 226 10.34 25.78 4.65
CA GLU A 226 9.56 26.88 5.25
C GLU A 226 8.90 26.48 6.58
N LYS A 227 8.56 25.20 6.75
CA LYS A 227 8.05 24.63 8.01
C LYS A 227 9.15 24.33 9.05
N GLY A 228 10.41 24.61 8.73
CA GLY A 228 11.55 24.50 9.66
C GLY A 228 12.25 23.14 9.66
N PHE A 229 12.02 22.28 8.66
CA PHE A 229 12.76 21.01 8.55
C PHE A 229 14.13 21.23 7.89
N ALA A 230 15.17 20.59 8.42
CA ALA A 230 16.51 20.66 7.85
C ALA A 230 16.57 20.01 6.45
N LYS A 231 17.30 20.62 5.52
CA LYS A 231 17.42 20.17 4.12
C LYS A 231 17.84 18.70 3.99
N ASP A 232 18.82 18.27 4.79
CA ASP A 232 19.28 16.88 4.77
C ASP A 232 18.20 15.91 5.24
N HIS A 233 17.43 16.28 6.26
CA HIS A 233 16.31 15.45 6.72
C HIS A 233 15.21 15.35 5.65
N ILE A 234 14.91 16.45 4.96
CA ILE A 234 14.00 16.49 3.79
C ILE A 234 14.47 15.53 2.72
N ARG A 235 15.73 15.64 2.31
CA ARG A 235 16.33 14.80 1.28
C ARG A 235 16.27 13.32 1.66
N GLN A 236 16.69 12.95 2.87
CA GLN A 236 16.66 11.56 3.35
C GLN A 236 15.23 11.00 3.37
N ARG A 237 14.29 11.78 3.90
CA ARG A 237 12.87 11.42 3.99
C ARG A 237 12.26 11.16 2.62
N MET A 238 12.47 12.07 1.67
CA MET A 238 11.96 11.93 0.31
C MET A 238 12.60 10.75 -0.42
N ARG A 239 13.90 10.51 -0.20
CA ARG A 239 14.63 9.40 -0.83
C ARG A 239 14.23 8.02 -0.33
N THR A 240 13.77 7.90 0.93
CA THR A 240 13.56 6.61 1.62
C THR A 240 12.75 5.59 0.80
N PHE A 241 11.68 6.01 0.11
CA PHE A 241 10.81 5.09 -0.64
C PHE A 241 10.75 5.36 -2.15
N ALA A 242 11.23 6.51 -2.61
CA ALA A 242 11.05 6.93 -3.99
C ALA A 242 12.20 7.79 -4.53
N GLY A 243 13.40 7.67 -3.95
CA GLY A 243 14.53 8.53 -4.30
C GLY A 243 14.84 8.56 -5.79
N LEU A 244 14.91 7.39 -6.45
CA LEU A 244 15.18 7.31 -7.88
C LEU A 244 14.10 8.00 -8.71
N MET A 245 12.82 7.77 -8.41
CA MET A 245 11.70 8.42 -9.11
C MET A 245 11.66 9.94 -8.91
N ILE A 246 12.09 10.44 -7.76
CA ILE A 246 12.08 11.88 -7.45
C ILE A 246 13.22 12.60 -8.17
N GLU A 247 14.42 12.00 -8.23
CA GLU A 247 15.60 12.63 -8.84
C GLU A 247 15.74 12.35 -10.33
N LYS A 248 15.27 11.18 -10.77
CA LYS A 248 15.27 10.74 -12.17
C LYS A 248 13.88 10.19 -12.49
N PRO A 249 12.86 11.07 -12.68
CA PRO A 249 11.54 10.60 -13.05
C PRO A 249 11.65 9.75 -14.33
N PRO A 250 11.14 8.51 -14.33
CA PRO A 250 11.25 7.67 -15.51
C PRO A 250 10.56 8.34 -16.68
N LYS A 251 11.13 8.21 -17.88
CA LYS A 251 10.47 8.57 -19.15
C LYS A 251 9.32 7.58 -19.39
N GLN A 252 8.27 7.64 -18.58
CA GLN A 252 7.16 6.69 -18.68
C GLN A 252 6.40 6.92 -20.00
N LYS A 253 6.61 6.03 -20.96
CA LYS A 253 5.60 5.76 -21.97
C LYS A 253 4.46 5.08 -21.22
N VAL A 254 3.35 5.80 -21.02
CA VAL A 254 2.09 5.19 -20.56
C VAL A 254 1.67 4.21 -21.66
N VAL A 255 2.06 2.95 -21.53
CA VAL A 255 1.60 1.90 -22.43
C VAL A 255 0.14 1.68 -22.07
N LYS A 256 -0.76 2.00 -23.01
CA LYS A 256 -2.18 1.75 -22.80
C LYS A 256 -2.37 0.29 -22.41
N PRO A 257 -3.19 0.00 -21.38
CA PRO A 257 -3.40 -1.35 -20.90
C PRO A 257 -3.78 -2.28 -22.06
N LYS A 258 -2.94 -3.29 -22.33
CA LYS A 258 -3.30 -4.32 -23.30
C LYS A 258 -4.46 -5.13 -22.70
N PRO A 259 -5.59 -5.28 -23.41
CA PRO A 259 -6.66 -6.12 -22.92
C PRO A 259 -6.16 -7.56 -22.82
N VAL A 260 -6.19 -8.12 -21.61
CA VAL A 260 -5.74 -9.49 -21.31
C VAL A 260 -6.55 -10.55 -22.08
N ARG A 261 -7.70 -10.14 -22.65
CA ARG A 261 -8.47 -10.94 -23.59
C ARG A 261 -8.64 -10.19 -24.90
N LYS A 262 -8.09 -10.71 -25.99
CA LYS A 262 -8.63 -10.45 -27.33
C LYS A 262 -10.11 -10.82 -27.24
N LYS A 263 -11.03 -9.85 -27.36
CA LYS A 263 -12.43 -10.17 -27.63
C LYS A 263 -12.38 -11.08 -28.86
N GLU A 264 -12.80 -12.34 -28.73
CA GLU A 264 -13.15 -13.13 -29.90
C GLU A 264 -14.08 -12.23 -30.70
N LYS A 265 -13.62 -11.78 -31.88
CA LYS A 265 -14.47 -11.08 -32.80
C LYS A 265 -15.55 -12.09 -33.16
N ALA A 266 -16.69 -12.02 -32.47
CA ALA A 266 -17.89 -12.71 -32.90
C ALA A 266 -18.07 -12.31 -34.36
N LYS A 267 -17.82 -13.27 -35.27
CA LYS A 267 -18.15 -13.13 -36.68
C LYS A 267 -19.62 -12.76 -36.71
N LYS A 268 -19.93 -11.47 -36.89
CA LYS A 268 -21.29 -11.01 -37.18
C LYS A 268 -21.65 -11.64 -38.52
N LYS A 269 -22.23 -12.85 -38.50
CA LYS A 269 -23.01 -13.34 -39.63
C LYS A 269 -24.05 -12.25 -39.90
N LYS A 270 -23.95 -11.62 -41.07
CA LYS A 270 -24.93 -10.64 -41.57
C LYS A 270 -26.31 -11.31 -41.52
N VAL A 271 -27.09 -11.00 -40.48
CA VAL A 271 -28.53 -11.26 -40.51
C VAL A 271 -29.10 -10.29 -41.53
N LYS A 272 -29.49 -10.81 -42.70
CA LYS A 272 -30.23 -10.06 -43.73
C LYS A 272 -31.43 -9.40 -43.04
N LYS A 273 -31.46 -8.06 -43.04
CA LYS A 273 -32.62 -7.27 -42.60
C LYS A 273 -33.82 -7.68 -43.47
N LYS A 274 -34.86 -8.24 -42.87
CA LYS A 274 -36.18 -8.31 -43.51
C LYS A 274 -36.70 -6.87 -43.71
N PRO A 275 -37.30 -6.53 -44.86
CA PRO A 275 -37.81 -5.19 -45.12
C PRO A 275 -39.04 -4.89 -44.24
N LYS A 276 -39.14 -3.64 -43.77
CA LYS A 276 -40.29 -3.13 -43.00
C LYS A 276 -41.56 -3.15 -43.88
N PRO A 277 -42.76 -3.41 -43.34
CA PRO A 277 -44.00 -3.30 -44.11
C PRO A 277 -44.30 -1.83 -44.43
N LYS A 278 -44.66 -1.57 -45.69
CA LYS A 278 -45.10 -0.26 -46.19
C LYS A 278 -46.46 0.10 -45.57
N LYS A 279 -46.56 1.29 -44.95
CA LYS A 279 -47.84 1.91 -44.57
C LYS A 279 -48.63 2.24 -45.85
N LYS A 280 -49.80 1.64 -46.05
CA LYS A 280 -50.81 2.14 -47.01
C LYS A 280 -51.84 2.99 -46.27
N LYS A 281 -52.08 4.18 -46.83
CA LYS A 281 -52.99 5.21 -46.38
C LYS A 281 -54.44 4.74 -46.52
N ALA A 282 -55.26 4.93 -45.49
CA ALA A 282 -56.72 4.93 -45.60
C ALA A 282 -57.24 6.31 -45.21
N LYS A 283 -58.06 6.87 -46.09
CA LYS A 283 -58.57 8.24 -46.10
C LYS A 283 -59.59 8.47 -44.97
N ALA A 284 -59.56 9.68 -44.42
CA ALA A 284 -60.56 10.19 -43.50
C ALA A 284 -61.92 10.38 -44.18
N LYS A 285 -63.00 9.96 -43.53
CA LYS A 285 -64.35 10.52 -43.71
C LYS A 285 -64.91 10.91 -42.34
N LYS A 286 -65.37 12.16 -42.27
CA LYS A 286 -65.96 12.85 -41.10
C LYS A 286 -67.27 12.18 -40.66
N VAL A 287 -67.46 11.98 -39.37
CA VAL A 287 -68.78 12.01 -38.73
C VAL A 287 -68.70 12.80 -37.41
N LYS A 288 -69.79 13.50 -37.11
CA LYS A 288 -69.99 14.69 -36.28
C LYS A 288 -69.88 14.46 -34.76
N LYS A 289 -69.57 15.56 -34.05
CA LYS A 289 -69.61 15.74 -32.58
C LYS A 289 -71.00 15.42 -31.98
N LYS A 290 -71.03 14.87 -30.75
CA LYS A 290 -71.81 15.40 -29.59
C LYS A 290 -71.38 14.75 -28.25
N PRO A 291 -71.62 15.39 -27.08
CA PRO A 291 -70.87 15.14 -25.84
C PRO A 291 -71.71 14.60 -24.66
N LYS A 292 -71.00 14.23 -23.56
CA LYS A 292 -71.38 14.24 -22.12
C LYS A 292 -71.49 12.88 -21.39
N LYS A 293 -70.73 12.84 -20.27
CA LYS A 293 -71.03 12.36 -18.90
C LYS A 293 -71.50 10.90 -18.68
N LYS A 294 -70.75 10.20 -17.81
CA LYS A 294 -71.18 9.37 -16.65
C LYS A 294 -69.95 8.58 -16.16
N LEU A 295 -69.72 8.21 -14.91
CA LEU A 295 -70.14 8.65 -13.57
C LEU A 295 -69.17 7.92 -12.61
N LYS A 296 -68.83 8.53 -11.48
CA LYS A 296 -67.95 7.95 -10.44
C LYS A 296 -68.65 6.81 -9.67
N LYS A 297 -67.81 5.98 -9.03
CA LYS A 297 -67.97 5.28 -7.73
C LYS A 297 -68.44 3.81 -7.71
N LYS A 298 -67.82 3.12 -6.73
CA LYS A 298 -68.09 1.81 -6.10
C LYS A 298 -67.41 0.64 -6.84
N ALA A 299 -66.65 -0.26 -6.21
CA ALA A 299 -66.77 -0.76 -4.84
C ALA A 299 -65.42 -1.18 -4.23
N LYS A 300 -65.31 -0.92 -2.92
CA LYS A 300 -64.41 -1.58 -1.97
C LYS A 300 -64.98 -2.98 -1.62
N LYS A 301 -64.08 -3.84 -1.12
CA LYS A 301 -64.27 -5.09 -0.33
C LYS A 301 -64.34 -6.42 -1.12
N LYS A 302 -63.25 -7.21 -1.03
CA LYS A 302 -63.10 -8.41 -0.17
C LYS A 302 -61.66 -8.97 -0.39
N VAL A 303 -60.74 -8.78 0.57
CA VAL A 303 -60.38 -9.71 1.66
C VAL A 303 -59.56 -10.92 1.15
N LYS A 304 -58.25 -10.94 1.47
CA LYS A 304 -57.59 -12.03 2.24
C LYS A 304 -56.07 -11.81 2.48
N LYS A 305 -55.74 -11.79 3.77
CA LYS A 305 -54.53 -12.37 4.44
C LYS A 305 -53.17 -11.63 4.44
N LYS A 306 -52.91 -11.01 5.61
CA LYS A 306 -51.73 -11.07 6.51
C LYS A 306 -51.03 -9.73 6.85
N PRO A 307 -51.07 -9.28 8.12
CA PRO A 307 -50.39 -8.08 8.61
C PRO A 307 -49.20 -8.34 9.55
N LYS A 308 -48.29 -7.35 9.61
CA LYS A 308 -47.57 -6.85 10.80
C LYS A 308 -46.65 -7.80 11.60
N LYS A 309 -45.38 -7.96 11.16
CA LYS A 309 -44.21 -8.23 12.04
C LYS A 309 -42.96 -7.44 11.61
N LYS A 310 -43.04 -6.09 11.54
CA LYS A 310 -41.86 -5.21 11.38
C LYS A 310 -41.82 -3.97 12.28
N LYS A 311 -42.66 -3.88 13.32
CA LYS A 311 -42.65 -2.74 14.27
C LYS A 311 -42.25 -3.07 15.73
N LYS A 312 -41.72 -4.27 16.02
CA LYS A 312 -41.21 -4.63 17.39
C LYS A 312 -39.69 -4.82 17.52
N LYS A 313 -38.87 -4.59 16.47
CA LYS A 313 -37.39 -4.73 16.54
C LYS A 313 -36.60 -3.42 16.61
N VAL A 314 -37.26 -2.25 16.49
CA VAL A 314 -36.58 -0.93 16.56
C VAL A 314 -36.68 -0.27 17.95
N ALA A 315 -37.61 -0.70 18.80
CA ALA A 315 -37.79 -0.14 20.16
C ALA A 315 -36.93 -0.82 21.25
N LYS A 316 -36.45 -2.06 21.05
CA LYS A 316 -35.62 -2.80 22.04
C LYS A 316 -34.11 -2.56 21.92
N LYS A 317 -33.62 -1.88 20.88
CA LYS A 317 -32.18 -1.53 20.72
C LYS A 317 -31.82 -0.15 21.31
N LYS A 318 -32.80 0.74 21.54
CA LYS A 318 -32.57 2.09 22.11
C LYS A 318 -32.50 2.13 23.65
N THR A 319 -32.87 1.06 24.35
CA THR A 319 -32.81 0.99 25.83
C THR A 319 -31.59 0.24 26.37
N LYS A 320 -30.85 -0.50 25.53
CA LYS A 320 -29.58 -1.16 25.94
C LYS A 320 -28.33 -0.27 25.76
N SER A 321 -28.39 0.81 24.99
CA SER A 321 -27.27 1.75 24.83
C SER A 321 -27.23 2.88 25.87
N LYS A 322 -28.34 3.15 26.59
CA LYS A 322 -28.37 4.18 27.65
C LYS A 322 -27.89 3.70 29.03
N LYS A 323 -27.86 2.38 29.29
CA LYS A 323 -27.35 1.81 30.56
C LYS A 323 -25.83 1.58 30.58
N SER A 324 -25.15 1.55 29.43
CA SER A 324 -23.69 1.39 29.34
C SER A 324 -22.90 2.70 29.37
N ILE A 325 -23.57 3.86 29.34
CA ILE A 325 -22.94 5.19 29.33
C ILE A 325 -22.77 5.80 30.74
N LYS A 326 -23.45 5.28 31.77
CA LYS A 326 -23.37 5.81 33.16
C LYS A 326 -22.21 5.26 34.03
N LYS A 327 -21.30 4.41 33.51
CA LYS A 327 -20.18 3.83 34.31
C LYS A 327 -18.76 4.29 33.92
N ARG A 328 -18.59 5.33 33.08
CA ARG A 328 -17.25 5.86 32.75
C ARG A 328 -16.95 7.12 33.58
N ALA A 329 -16.04 6.98 34.54
CA ALA A 329 -15.51 8.07 35.34
C ALA A 329 -15.00 9.24 34.46
N SER A 330 -15.29 10.46 34.90
CA SER A 330 -15.09 11.71 34.17
C SER A 330 -13.62 11.98 33.79
N PRO A 331 -13.35 12.60 32.61
CA PRO A 331 -12.00 12.75 32.02
C PRO A 331 -10.97 13.47 32.91
N LYS A 332 -11.44 14.36 33.81
CA LYS A 332 -10.60 15.11 34.75
C LYS A 332 -9.86 14.21 35.78
N LYS A 333 -10.43 13.06 36.18
CA LYS A 333 -9.78 12.13 37.13
C LYS A 333 -8.64 11.32 36.49
N LYS A 334 -8.71 11.01 35.19
CA LYS A 334 -7.64 10.29 34.46
C LYS A 334 -6.41 11.16 34.19
N LEU A 335 -6.61 12.44 33.89
CA LEU A 335 -5.50 13.40 33.71
C LEU A 335 -4.71 13.66 35.00
N LYS A 336 -5.37 13.74 36.17
CA LYS A 336 -4.68 13.90 37.46
C LYS A 336 -3.86 12.66 37.85
N LYS A 337 -4.38 11.44 37.63
CA LYS A 337 -3.64 10.19 37.88
C LYS A 337 -2.43 10.02 36.94
N GLY A 338 -2.54 10.42 35.67
CA GLY A 338 -1.43 10.38 34.71
C GLY A 338 -0.29 11.35 35.05
N LYS A 339 -0.60 12.56 35.53
CA LYS A 339 0.41 13.54 35.97
C LYS A 339 1.17 13.09 37.24
N ALA A 340 0.50 12.42 38.17
CA ALA A 340 1.13 11.86 39.37
C ALA A 340 2.08 10.68 39.03
N ALA A 341 1.69 9.81 38.09
CA ALA A 341 2.53 8.69 37.63
C ALA A 341 3.78 9.18 36.88
N LYS A 342 3.66 10.21 36.02
CA LYS A 342 4.82 10.84 35.34
C LYS A 342 5.81 11.47 36.32
N LYS A 343 5.33 12.16 37.38
CA LYS A 343 6.20 12.73 38.43
C LYS A 343 6.95 11.66 39.23
N LYS A 344 6.29 10.53 39.57
CA LYS A 344 6.95 9.39 40.26
C LYS A 344 8.02 8.71 39.38
N GLY A 345 7.73 8.51 38.09
CA GLY A 345 8.69 7.96 37.12
C GLY A 345 9.92 8.84 36.90
N ALA A 346 9.75 10.17 36.87
CA ALA A 346 10.86 11.11 36.74
C ALA A 346 11.77 11.14 37.99
N LYS A 347 11.19 11.05 39.20
CA LYS A 347 11.98 10.93 40.44
C LYS A 347 12.78 9.62 40.48
N ALA A 348 12.18 8.48 40.08
CA ALA A 348 12.86 7.19 40.04
C ALA A 348 14.04 7.17 39.02
N LYS A 349 13.88 7.81 37.85
CA LYS A 349 14.97 7.96 36.88
C LYS A 349 16.12 8.83 37.41
N LYS A 350 15.83 9.95 38.10
CA LYS A 350 16.87 10.79 38.73
C LYS A 350 17.67 10.02 39.80
N VAL A 351 17.01 9.18 40.61
CA VAL A 351 17.69 8.35 41.62
C VAL A 351 18.58 7.28 40.98
N LYS A 352 18.12 6.62 39.90
CA LYS A 352 18.95 5.65 39.14
C LYS A 352 20.19 6.29 38.52
N VAL A 353 20.07 7.51 37.98
CA VAL A 353 21.22 8.24 37.40
C VAL A 353 22.21 8.66 38.49
N LYS A 354 21.74 9.13 39.66
CA LYS A 354 22.61 9.44 40.81
C LYS A 354 23.36 8.19 41.32
N LYS A 355 22.69 7.04 41.44
CA LYS A 355 23.33 5.77 41.85
C LYS A 355 24.38 5.30 40.83
N LYS A 356 24.12 5.42 39.52
CA LYS A 356 25.11 5.10 38.46
C LYS A 356 26.35 6.02 38.52
N LYS A 357 26.17 7.33 38.72
CA LYS A 357 27.29 8.29 38.89
C LYS A 357 28.11 8.03 40.17
N ALA A 358 27.47 7.61 41.26
CA ALA A 358 28.18 7.22 42.48
C ALA A 358 29.00 5.93 42.30
N GLY A 359 28.46 4.96 41.55
CA GLY A 359 29.15 3.71 41.19
C GLY A 359 30.38 3.95 40.32
N SER A 360 30.31 4.85 39.32
CA SER A 360 31.46 5.18 38.47
C SER A 360 32.56 5.90 39.26
N LYS A 361 32.20 6.84 40.15
CA LYS A 361 33.17 7.52 41.04
C LYS A 361 33.89 6.53 41.99
N LYS A 362 33.19 5.51 42.53
CA LYS A 362 33.83 4.44 43.32
C LYS A 362 34.78 3.57 42.50
N LYS A 363 34.43 3.23 41.25
CA LYS A 363 35.32 2.47 40.34
C LYS A 363 36.59 3.25 40.00
N VAL A 364 36.49 4.54 39.72
CA VAL A 364 37.66 5.41 39.44
C VAL A 364 38.56 5.55 40.67
N LYS A 365 38.00 5.68 41.89
CA LYS A 365 38.80 5.69 43.13
C LYS A 365 39.52 4.36 43.38
N LYS A 366 38.89 3.20 43.11
CA LYS A 366 39.53 1.88 43.21
C LYS A 366 40.68 1.72 42.21
N GLN A 367 40.52 2.17 40.96
CA GLN A 367 41.59 2.14 39.96
C GLN A 367 42.76 3.06 40.31
N LYS A 368 42.51 4.25 40.88
CA LYS A 368 43.58 5.13 41.37
C LYS A 368 44.35 4.53 42.56
N LYS A 369 43.68 3.84 43.48
CA LYS A 369 44.34 3.12 44.58
C LYS A 369 45.20 1.95 44.07
N ALA A 370 44.72 1.19 43.08
CA ALA A 370 45.48 0.10 42.46
C ALA A 370 46.71 0.58 41.66
N LYS A 371 46.64 1.78 41.06
CA LYS A 371 47.80 2.40 40.41
C LYS A 371 48.84 2.90 41.42
N LYS A 372 48.42 3.46 42.57
CA LYS A 372 49.32 3.85 43.66
C LYS A 372 50.02 2.65 44.31
N SER A 373 49.32 1.53 44.52
CA SER A 373 49.96 0.32 45.08
C SER A 373 50.98 -0.30 44.13
N LYS A 374 50.71 -0.32 42.82
CA LYS A 374 51.68 -0.76 41.80
C LYS A 374 52.91 0.15 41.67
N SER A 375 52.75 1.45 41.90
CA SER A 375 53.86 2.42 41.93
C SER A 375 54.75 2.24 43.17
N LEU A 376 54.15 2.02 44.35
CA LEU A 376 54.87 1.70 45.58
C LEU A 376 55.61 0.36 45.51
N PHE A 377 55.03 -0.64 44.85
CA PHE A 377 55.67 -1.94 44.63
C PHE A 377 56.90 -1.84 43.69
N LYS A 378 56.84 -0.98 42.65
CA LYS A 378 57.97 -0.72 41.75
C LYS A 378 59.11 0.08 42.39
N LEU A 379 58.83 0.95 43.36
CA LEU A 379 59.90 1.66 44.10
C LEU A 379 60.63 0.74 45.11
N ARG A 380 59.96 -0.27 45.65
CA ARG A 380 60.53 -1.20 46.64
C ARG A 380 61.49 -2.24 46.04
N PHE A 381 61.42 -2.46 44.73
CA PHE A 381 62.31 -3.36 43.97
C PHE A 381 63.51 -2.65 43.31
N LYS A 382 63.65 -1.32 43.45
CA LYS A 382 64.79 -0.55 42.95
C LYS A 382 65.83 -0.20 44.02
N LYS A 383 65.68 -0.73 45.25
CA LYS A 383 66.58 -0.49 46.40
C LYS A 383 67.08 -1.80 47.03
N LYS A 384 67.17 -2.88 46.27
CA LYS A 384 67.89 -4.10 46.65
C LYS A 384 68.91 -4.41 45.58
#